data_AF-A0A2R7Y8H9-F1
#
_entry.id   AF-A0A2R7Y8H9-F1
#
_cell.length_a   1.000
_cell.length_b   1.000
_cell.length_c   1.000
_cell.angle_alpha   90.00
_cell.angle_beta   90.00
_cell.angle_gamma   90.00
#
_symmetry.space_group_name_H-M   'P 1'
#
loop_
_entity.id
_entity.type
_entity.pdbx_description
1 polymer ?
#
loop_
_entity_poly.entity_id
_entity_poly.type
_entity_poly.pdbx_seq_one_letter_code
_entity_poly.pdbx_strand_id
1 'polypeptide(L)'
;MDLVASVDPEHFKIATELLMKEDSFDRLMLQGYGNFGRIPNLPFIIPKEDAIAKEIADLVKKYEKPLIVVNVFGGEFSNVKVFEENGVPVYLSIQKAAKVVKALVDYAHYLKLLKEKVRIKID
;
A
#
# COMPACT_ATOMS: atom_id res chain seq x y z
N MET A 1 -4.43 -11.39 0.03
CA MET A 1 -5.48 -11.66 1.03
C MET A 1 -6.74 -10.97 0.55
N ASP A 2 -7.86 -11.68 0.51
CA ASP A 2 -9.15 -11.10 0.18
C ASP A 2 -9.89 -10.76 1.48
N LEU A 3 -10.37 -9.53 1.61
CA LEU A 3 -11.14 -9.06 2.77
C LEU A 3 -12.65 -9.11 2.55
N VAL A 4 -13.08 -9.73 1.43
CA VAL A 4 -14.47 -9.77 0.99
C VAL A 4 -14.98 -8.33 0.78
N ALA A 5 -16.26 -8.13 0.49
CA ALA A 5 -16.90 -6.82 0.38
C ALA A 5 -17.04 -6.11 1.75
N SER A 6 -16.00 -6.13 2.58
CA SER A 6 -16.00 -5.42 3.84
C SER A 6 -16.06 -3.92 3.59
N VAL A 7 -17.01 -3.26 4.25
CA VAL A 7 -17.22 -1.82 4.18
C VAL A 7 -16.65 -1.08 5.38
N ASP A 8 -15.96 -1.77 6.29
CA ASP A 8 -15.29 -1.12 7.41
C ASP A 8 -13.80 -0.86 7.06
N PRO A 9 -13.36 0.42 6.95
CA PRO A 9 -11.97 0.78 6.74
C PRO A 9 -11.01 0.14 7.74
N GLU A 10 -11.45 -0.08 8.98
CA GLU A 10 -10.61 -0.61 10.06
C GLU A 10 -10.10 -2.02 9.76
N HIS A 11 -10.89 -2.85 9.08
CA HIS A 11 -10.46 -4.19 8.70
C HIS A 11 -9.26 -4.17 7.75
N PHE A 12 -9.18 -3.17 6.87
CA PHE A 12 -8.04 -3.00 5.97
C PHE A 12 -6.79 -2.58 6.76
N LYS A 13 -6.93 -1.70 7.75
CA LYS A 13 -5.81 -1.34 8.63
C LYS A 13 -5.28 -2.53 9.40
N ILE A 14 -6.17 -3.30 10.04
CA ILE A 14 -5.79 -4.48 10.82
C ILE A 14 -5.06 -5.49 9.93
N ALA A 15 -5.62 -5.77 8.76
CA ALA A 15 -5.01 -6.62 7.74
C ALA A 15 -3.62 -6.14 7.33
N THR A 16 -3.49 -4.85 7.00
CA THR A 16 -2.21 -4.25 6.61
C THR A 16 -1.20 -4.32 7.74
N GLU A 17 -1.59 -4.02 8.98
CA GLU A 17 -0.69 -4.08 10.13
C GLU A 17 -0.20 -5.51 10.40
N LEU A 18 -1.10 -6.50 10.37
CA LEU A 18 -0.73 -7.90 10.58
C LEU A 18 0.29 -8.36 9.55
N LEU A 19 0.07 -8.06 8.27
CA LEU A 19 0.99 -8.42 7.20
C LEU A 19 2.33 -7.66 7.29
N MET A 20 2.32 -6.40 7.73
CA MET A 20 3.56 -5.63 7.91
C MET A 20 4.41 -6.11 9.10
N LYS A 21 3.81 -6.69 10.14
CA LYS A 21 4.54 -7.26 11.29
C LYS A 21 5.35 -8.51 10.93
N GLU A 22 4.90 -9.24 9.91
CA GLU A 22 5.49 -10.53 9.53
C GLU A 22 6.71 -10.33 8.62
N ASP A 23 7.86 -10.92 8.99
CA ASP A 23 9.10 -10.86 8.21
C ASP A 23 9.02 -11.58 6.87
N SER A 24 8.01 -12.45 6.69
CA SER A 24 7.76 -13.14 5.43
C SER A 24 7.19 -12.25 4.32
N PHE A 25 6.76 -11.02 4.67
CA PHE A 25 6.29 -10.02 3.71
C PHE A 25 7.19 -8.80 3.69
N ASP A 26 7.88 -8.58 2.56
CA ASP A 26 8.76 -7.42 2.37
C ASP A 26 8.01 -6.15 1.92
N ARG A 27 6.84 -6.32 1.29
CA ARG A 27 6.12 -5.24 0.60
C ARG A 27 4.65 -5.61 0.42
N LEU A 28 3.79 -4.61 0.37
CA LEU A 28 2.36 -4.80 0.27
C LEU A 28 1.76 -4.01 -0.91
N MET A 29 0.70 -4.57 -1.50
CA MET A 29 -0.17 -3.87 -2.43
C MET A 29 -1.60 -3.90 -1.88
N LEU A 30 -2.16 -2.72 -1.58
CA LEU A 30 -3.50 -2.57 -1.03
C LEU A 30 -4.48 -2.18 -2.14
N GLN A 31 -5.46 -3.02 -2.39
CA GLN A 31 -6.49 -2.79 -3.39
C GLN A 31 -7.87 -2.76 -2.73
N GLY A 32 -8.75 -1.91 -3.26
CA GLY A 32 -10.18 -1.89 -2.88
C GLY A 32 -10.53 -0.98 -1.70
N TYR A 33 -9.53 -0.39 -1.04
CA TYR A 33 -9.74 0.55 0.05
C TYR A 33 -10.31 1.89 -0.41
N GLY A 34 -11.17 2.50 0.42
CA GLY A 34 -11.58 3.90 0.28
C GLY A 34 -12.63 4.16 -0.80
N ASN A 35 -13.50 3.17 -1.03
CA ASN A 35 -14.60 3.25 -1.98
C ASN A 35 -15.98 3.08 -1.31
N PHE A 36 -16.02 2.93 0.02
CA PHE A 36 -17.23 2.59 0.75
C PHE A 36 -18.18 3.78 0.83
N GLY A 37 -17.64 5.00 0.95
CA GLY A 37 -18.43 6.24 0.95
C GLY A 37 -19.25 6.49 -0.33
N ARG A 38 -19.00 5.69 -1.38
CA ARG A 38 -19.71 5.74 -2.67
C ARG A 38 -20.88 4.77 -2.75
N ILE A 39 -20.93 3.81 -1.83
CA ILE A 39 -22.06 2.89 -1.73
C ILE A 39 -23.28 3.71 -1.31
N PRO A 40 -24.43 3.57 -1.98
CA PRO A 40 -25.65 4.25 -1.57
C PRO A 40 -25.89 4.07 -0.07
N ASN A 41 -26.19 5.17 0.62
CA ASN A 41 -26.41 5.25 2.07
C ASN A 41 -25.16 5.16 2.98
N LEU A 42 -23.94 5.12 2.45
CA LEU A 42 -22.70 5.12 3.25
C LEU A 42 -21.79 6.38 3.16
N PRO A 43 -22.20 7.57 2.65
CA PRO A 43 -21.26 8.70 2.51
C PRO A 43 -20.70 9.21 3.85
N PHE A 44 -21.37 8.91 4.97
CA PHE A 44 -20.90 9.25 6.31
C PHE A 44 -19.58 8.56 6.71
N ILE A 45 -19.15 7.53 5.97
CA ILE A 45 -17.92 6.80 6.27
C ILE A 45 -16.66 7.47 5.71
N ILE A 46 -16.79 8.45 4.81
CA ILE A 46 -15.65 9.13 4.16
C ILE A 46 -14.65 9.69 5.19
N PRO A 47 -15.08 10.40 6.25
CA PRO A 47 -14.12 10.87 7.27
C PRO A 47 -13.38 9.73 7.98
N LYS A 48 -14.03 8.57 8.16
CA LYS A 48 -13.39 7.37 8.73
C LYS A 48 -12.41 6.77 7.72
N GLU A 49 -12.73 6.74 6.43
CA GLU A 49 -11.81 6.32 5.37
C GLU A 49 -10.55 7.19 5.32
N ASP A 50 -10.69 8.50 5.48
CA ASP A 50 -9.56 9.43 5.48
C ASP A 50 -8.68 9.24 6.73
N ALA A 51 -9.29 9.13 7.91
CA ALA A 51 -8.58 8.88 9.15
C ALA A 51 -7.79 7.56 9.12
N ILE A 52 -8.44 6.49 8.66
CA ILE A 52 -7.80 5.17 8.56
C ILE A 52 -6.77 5.12 7.42
N ALA A 53 -6.93 5.87 6.33
CA ALA A 53 -5.91 5.98 5.29
C ALA A 53 -4.61 6.57 5.86
N LYS A 54 -4.74 7.62 6.69
CA LYS A 54 -3.62 8.22 7.40
C LYS A 54 -2.97 7.23 8.37
N GLU A 55 -3.76 6.49 9.15
CA GLU A 55 -3.23 5.47 10.05
C GLU A 55 -2.46 4.38 9.30
N ILE A 56 -2.99 3.91 8.15
CA ILE A 56 -2.30 2.96 7.28
C ILE A 56 -0.97 3.54 6.77
N ALA A 57 -0.95 4.81 6.35
CA ALA A 57 0.28 5.48 5.94
C ALA A 57 1.30 5.61 7.09
N ASP A 58 0.82 5.83 8.31
CA ASP A 58 1.67 5.85 9.51
C ASP A 58 2.26 4.44 9.82
N LEU A 59 1.57 3.34 9.45
CA LEU A 59 2.15 1.99 9.51
C LEU A 59 3.34 1.82 8.56
N VAL A 60 3.30 2.41 7.36
CA VAL A 60 4.42 2.37 6.39
C VAL A 60 5.67 3.00 7.00
N LYS A 61 5.51 4.14 7.70
CA LYS A 61 6.61 4.81 8.41
C LYS A 61 7.12 3.97 9.58
N LYS A 62 6.21 3.31 10.32
CA LYS A 62 6.54 2.48 11.49
C LYS A 62 7.31 1.20 11.15
N TYR A 63 6.88 0.48 10.11
CA TYR A 63 7.45 -0.82 9.75
C TYR A 63 8.48 -0.74 8.62
N GLU A 64 8.65 0.44 8.01
CA GLU A 64 9.60 0.69 6.91
C GLU A 64 9.42 -0.26 5.71
N LYS A 65 8.22 -0.81 5.54
CA LYS A 65 7.86 -1.72 4.44
C LYS A 65 7.07 -0.98 3.36
N PRO A 66 7.52 -0.98 2.10
CA PRO A 66 6.82 -0.30 1.02
C PRO A 66 5.38 -0.78 0.85
N LEU A 67 4.47 0.18 0.76
CA LEU A 67 3.06 -0.03 0.44
C LEU A 67 2.69 0.71 -0.85
N ILE A 68 2.01 0.00 -1.75
CA ILE A 68 1.43 0.58 -2.95
C ILE A 68 -0.09 0.46 -2.85
N VAL A 69 -0.82 1.56 -3.02
CA VAL A 69 -2.29 1.56 -3.01
C VAL A 69 -2.81 1.58 -4.44
N VAL A 70 -3.91 0.86 -4.67
CA VAL A 70 -4.61 0.82 -5.95
C VAL A 70 -6.04 1.29 -5.78
N ASN A 71 -6.38 2.38 -6.47
CA ASN A 71 -7.73 2.90 -6.52
C ASN A 71 -8.22 3.04 -7.97
N VAL A 72 -8.91 2.02 -8.47
CA VAL A 72 -9.38 1.98 -9.86
C VAL A 72 -10.55 2.91 -10.16
N PHE A 73 -11.16 3.51 -9.13
CA PHE A 73 -12.40 4.28 -9.27
C PHE A 73 -12.16 5.78 -9.48
N GLY A 74 -11.00 6.32 -9.11
CA GLY A 74 -10.70 7.75 -9.27
C GLY A 74 -9.54 8.21 -8.39
N GLY A 75 -8.88 9.28 -8.83
CA GLY A 75 -7.78 9.93 -8.11
C GLY A 75 -8.23 11.15 -7.30
N GLU A 76 -9.44 11.62 -7.54
CA GLU A 76 -10.03 12.82 -6.95
C GLU A 76 -10.54 12.60 -5.52
N PHE A 77 -10.37 11.41 -4.96
CA PHE A 77 -10.94 11.03 -3.68
C PHE A 77 -10.06 11.52 -2.52
N SER A 78 -10.68 11.93 -1.42
CA SER A 78 -9.97 12.46 -0.25
C SER A 78 -8.93 11.48 0.29
N ASN A 79 -9.29 10.20 0.44
CA ASN A 79 -8.40 9.16 0.92
C ASN A 79 -7.19 8.90 0.00
N VAL A 80 -7.33 9.16 -1.31
CA VAL A 80 -6.21 9.08 -2.27
C VAL A 80 -5.21 10.19 -1.97
N LYS A 81 -5.68 11.42 -1.81
CA LYS A 81 -4.84 12.56 -1.42
C LYS A 81 -4.16 12.32 -0.07
N VAL A 82 -4.90 11.78 0.91
CA VAL A 82 -4.34 11.45 2.23
C VAL A 82 -3.16 10.48 2.10
N PHE A 83 -3.27 9.43 1.28
CA PHE A 83 -2.15 8.52 1.04
C PHE A 83 -0.97 9.23 0.37
N GLU A 84 -1.22 9.98 -0.71
CA GLU A 84 -0.16 10.66 -1.47
C GLU A 84 0.57 11.71 -0.62
N GLU A 85 -0.16 12.53 0.13
CA GLU A 85 0.40 13.55 1.03
C GLU A 85 1.21 12.93 2.19
N ASN A 86 0.93 11.67 2.54
CA ASN A 86 1.68 10.92 3.55
C ASN A 86 2.76 10.00 2.95
N GLY A 87 3.09 10.16 1.66
CA GLY A 87 4.19 9.46 1.00
C GLY A 87 3.88 8.03 0.54
N VAL A 88 2.60 7.65 0.50
CA VAL A 88 2.15 6.35 -0.02
C VAL A 88 1.62 6.54 -1.44
N PRO A 89 2.27 5.93 -2.46
CA PRO A 89 1.84 6.11 -3.85
C PRO A 89 0.53 5.38 -4.13
N VAL A 90 -0.37 6.07 -4.84
CA VAL A 90 -1.65 5.53 -5.30
C VAL A 90 -1.65 5.39 -6.82
N TYR A 91 -2.06 4.23 -7.32
CA TYR A 91 -2.20 4.00 -8.76
C TYR A 91 -3.64 3.71 -9.14
N LEU A 92 -4.07 4.28 -10.26
CA LEU A 92 -5.42 4.06 -10.81
C LEU A 92 -5.55 2.79 -11.66
N SER A 93 -4.47 2.01 -11.78
CA SER A 93 -4.42 0.77 -12.55
C SER A 93 -3.67 -0.30 -11.79
N ILE A 94 -4.31 -1.45 -11.62
CA ILE A 94 -3.72 -2.65 -11.02
C ILE A 94 -2.45 -3.06 -11.78
N GLN A 95 -2.48 -3.01 -13.11
CA GLN A 95 -1.35 -3.39 -13.96
C GLN A 95 -0.17 -2.42 -13.78
N LYS A 96 -0.42 -1.12 -13.65
CA LYS A 96 0.63 -0.13 -13.36
C LYS A 96 1.21 -0.37 -11.96
N ALA A 97 0.38 -0.59 -10.96
CA ALA A 97 0.82 -0.89 -9.60
C ALA A 97 1.68 -2.16 -9.54
N ALA A 98 1.25 -3.25 -10.21
CA ALA A 98 2.00 -4.49 -10.29
C ALA A 98 3.37 -4.31 -10.98
N LYS A 99 3.45 -3.49 -12.03
CA LYS A 99 4.73 -3.15 -12.69
C LYS A 99 5.67 -2.41 -11.74
N VAL A 100 5.15 -1.53 -10.90
CA VAL A 100 5.94 -0.81 -9.89
C VAL A 100 6.44 -1.76 -8.80
N VAL A 101 5.57 -2.65 -8.29
CA VAL A 101 5.98 -3.72 -7.37
C VAL A 101 7.11 -4.55 -7.97
N LYS A 102 6.98 -4.97 -9.24
CA LYS A 102 8.04 -5.70 -9.95
C LYS A 102 9.33 -4.90 -10.05
N ALA A 103 9.27 -3.61 -10.41
CA ALA A 103 10.45 -2.77 -10.51
C ALA A 103 11.18 -2.64 -9.16
N LEU A 104 10.45 -2.54 -8.04
CA LEU A 104 11.03 -2.55 -6.69
C LEU A 104 11.73 -3.89 -6.37
N VAL A 105 11.18 -5.01 -6.83
CA VAL A 105 11.80 -6.34 -6.65
C VAL A 105 13.08 -6.44 -7.49
N ASP A 106 13.00 -6.08 -8.78
CA ASP A 106 14.12 -6.15 -9.71
C ASP A 106 15.28 -5.27 -9.23
N TYR A 107 14.97 -4.06 -8.72
CA TYR A 107 15.98 -3.15 -8.20
C TYR A 107 16.64 -3.68 -6.92
N ALA A 108 15.86 -4.25 -5.98
CA ALA A 108 16.41 -4.87 -4.78
C ALA A 108 17.36 -6.03 -5.12
N HIS A 109 16.98 -6.87 -6.11
CA HIS A 109 17.82 -7.96 -6.59
C HIS A 109 19.10 -7.43 -7.25
N TYR A 110 19.00 -6.40 -8.09
CA TYR A 110 20.17 -5.75 -8.69
C TYR A 110 21.16 -5.24 -7.64
N LEU A 111 20.68 -4.55 -6.60
CA LEU A 111 21.53 -4.06 -5.50
C LEU A 111 22.22 -5.20 -4.74
N LYS A 112 21.54 -6.34 -4.56
CA LYS A 112 22.14 -7.54 -3.94
C LYS A 112 23.30 -8.08 -4.77
N LEU A 113 23.09 -8.25 -6.08
CA LEU A 113 24.12 -8.73 -7.00
C LEU A 113 25.32 -7.79 -7.07
N LEU A 114 25.10 -6.48 -7.02
CA LEU A 114 26.20 -5.51 -6.96
C LEU A 114 27.04 -5.67 -5.69
N LYS A 115 26.41 -5.83 -4.52
CA LYS A 115 27.12 -6.04 -3.24
C LYS A 115 27.97 -7.31 -3.26
N GLU A 116 27.44 -8.40 -3.82
CA GLU A 116 28.16 -9.68 -3.95
C GLU A 116 29.38 -9.54 -4.88
N LYS A 117 29.23 -8.87 -6.03
CA LYS A 117 30.34 -8.61 -6.96
C LYS A 117 31.44 -7.74 -6.37
N VAL A 118 31.09 -6.77 -5.52
CA VAL A 118 32.08 -5.92 -4.83
C VAL A 118 32.87 -6.74 -3.81
N ARG A 119 32.22 -7.62 -3.02
CA ARG A 119 32.92 -8.47 -2.04
C ARG A 119 33.95 -9.40 -2.71
N ILE A 120 33.59 -10.05 -3.81
CA ILE A 120 34.49 -10.93 -4.58
C ILE A 120 35.75 -10.19 -5.10
N LYS A 121 35.72 -8.86 -5.25
CA LYS A 121 36.88 -8.09 -5.71
C LYS A 121 37.84 -7.66 -4.58
N ILE A 122 37.44 -7.83 -3.33
CA ILE A 122 38.21 -7.38 -2.15
C ILE A 122 38.85 -8.59 -1.42
N ASP A 123 38.35 -9.79 -1.70
CA ASP A 123 38.95 -11.08 -1.31
C ASP A 123 39.93 -11.59 -2.39
#